data_AF-A0AB35BAJ7-F1
#
_entry.id   AF-A0AB35BAJ7-F1
#
_cell.length_a   1.000
_cell.length_b   1.000
_cell.length_c   1.000
_cell.angle_alpha   90.00
_cell.angle_beta   90.00
_cell.angle_gamma   90.00
#
_symmetry.space_group_name_H-M   'P 1'
#
loop_
_entity.id
_entity.type
_entity.pdbx_description
1 polymer ?
#
loop_
_entity_poly.entity_id
_entity_poly.type
_entity_poly.pdbx_seq_one_letter_code
_entity_poly.pdbx_strand_id
1 'polypeptide(L)'
;MRIGDLAQTAGITPRTIRHYHRLGLLEEPRRLSNGYRAYELPDLIRLLRIRWLAAAGIPLGSIATIMESARAEGDTDDLGDDLTVLIDGIDAELDRLGGQRLRLREMLDAHREGRPVSPLPADLAVAFAELISAEGDPRTRREFERERDAWELLAVSGTGPSALFDAATRVLSDPDSRAVVIGLYRRFAALVGADPAAAKQEIDSLAEALASVIAREYGDMVLIVEDAESAAPMVRPMMTVAELVPDRAQCEVLMRVLARLGMSPDGATP
;
A
#
# COMPACT_ATOMS: atom_id res chain seq x y z
N MET A 1 -37.16 31.29 -26.05
CA MET A 1 -35.69 31.37 -26.18
C MET A 1 -35.23 30.49 -27.34
N ARG A 2 -34.18 30.88 -28.08
CA ARG A 2 -33.53 29.97 -29.05
C ARG A 2 -32.52 29.07 -28.33
N ILE A 3 -32.05 28.02 -28.99
CA ILE A 3 -31.05 27.09 -28.41
C ILE A 3 -29.76 27.79 -27.97
N GLY A 4 -29.35 28.86 -28.67
CA GLY A 4 -28.17 29.65 -28.32
C GLY A 4 -28.36 30.41 -27.00
N ASP A 5 -29.48 31.11 -26.86
CA ASP A 5 -29.85 31.82 -25.63
C ASP A 5 -29.96 30.84 -24.46
N LEU A 6 -30.61 29.69 -24.68
CA LEU A 6 -30.77 28.65 -23.67
C LEU A 6 -29.43 28.08 -23.21
N ALA A 7 -28.54 27.77 -24.17
CA ALA A 7 -27.19 27.29 -23.90
C ALA A 7 -26.40 28.29 -23.05
N GLN A 8 -26.44 29.57 -23.41
CA GLN A 8 -25.76 30.63 -22.68
C GLN A 8 -26.31 30.76 -21.25
N THR A 9 -27.63 30.81 -21.08
CA THR A 9 -28.26 30.92 -19.74
C THR A 9 -27.99 29.68 -18.89
N ALA A 10 -27.98 28.49 -19.51
CA ALA A 10 -27.69 27.23 -18.84
C ALA A 10 -26.18 26.95 -18.70
N GLY A 11 -25.29 27.83 -19.15
CA GLY A 11 -23.83 27.64 -19.06
C GLY A 11 -23.32 26.37 -19.74
N ILE A 12 -24.00 25.89 -20.79
CA ILE A 12 -23.62 24.69 -21.55
C ILE A 12 -23.56 25.00 -23.04
N THR A 13 -23.09 24.06 -23.85
CA THR A 13 -23.04 24.26 -25.31
C THR A 13 -24.36 23.86 -25.97
N PRO A 14 -24.72 24.45 -27.13
CA PRO A 14 -25.83 23.94 -27.95
C PRO A 14 -25.64 22.46 -28.36
N ARG A 15 -24.38 21.99 -28.44
CA ARG A 15 -24.05 20.58 -28.68
C ARG A 15 -24.49 19.70 -27.51
N THR A 16 -24.28 20.15 -26.27
CA THR A 16 -24.74 19.47 -25.05
C THR A 16 -26.27 19.38 -25.00
N ILE A 17 -26.98 20.46 -25.32
CA ILE A 17 -28.46 20.44 -25.41
C ILE A 17 -28.94 19.42 -26.45
N ARG A 18 -28.33 19.42 -27.64
CA ARG A 18 -28.61 18.40 -28.68
C ARG A 18 -28.26 16.99 -28.22
N HIS A 19 -27.29 16.82 -27.33
CA HIS A 19 -26.96 15.51 -26.78
C HIS A 19 -28.03 15.03 -25.81
N TYR A 20 -28.50 15.90 -24.92
CA TYR A 20 -29.59 15.58 -24.00
C TYR A 20 -30.90 15.28 -24.72
N HIS A 21 -31.22 15.97 -25.82
CA HIS A 21 -32.35 15.56 -26.69
C HIS A 21 -32.19 14.14 -27.23
N ARG A 22 -30.99 13.77 -27.74
CA ARG A 22 -30.74 12.41 -28.26
C ARG A 22 -30.85 11.33 -27.18
N LEU A 23 -30.50 11.65 -25.94
CA LEU A 23 -30.60 10.75 -24.80
C LEU A 23 -32.01 10.72 -24.18
N GLY A 24 -32.98 11.47 -24.72
CA GLY A 24 -34.32 11.59 -24.13
C GLY A 24 -34.38 12.43 -22.84
N LEU A 25 -33.24 12.93 -22.37
CA LEU A 25 -33.15 13.76 -21.16
C LEU A 25 -33.84 15.11 -21.29
N LEU A 26 -34.03 15.62 -22.51
CA LEU A 26 -34.78 16.84 -22.78
C LEU A 26 -35.74 16.60 -23.93
N GLU A 27 -37.03 16.84 -23.73
CA GLU A 27 -38.03 16.74 -24.80
C GLU A 27 -37.77 17.78 -25.89
N GLU A 28 -38.05 17.46 -27.15
CA GLU A 28 -37.91 18.46 -28.22
C GLU A 28 -39.02 19.51 -28.11
N PRO A 29 -38.69 20.80 -27.94
CA PRO A 29 -39.71 21.83 -27.82
C PRO A 29 -40.43 22.08 -29.14
N ARG A 30 -41.58 22.76 -29.06
CA ARG A 30 -42.36 23.15 -30.24
C ARG A 30 -41.53 23.94 -31.25
N ARG A 31 -41.83 23.72 -32.53
CA ARG A 31 -41.29 24.53 -33.62
C ARG A 31 -42.21 25.71 -33.89
N LEU A 32 -41.62 26.88 -34.06
CA LEU A 32 -42.31 28.08 -34.53
C LEU A 32 -42.60 27.97 -36.03
N SER A 33 -43.49 28.83 -36.54
CA SER A 33 -43.86 28.92 -37.96
C SER A 33 -42.67 29.15 -38.90
N ASN A 34 -41.56 29.68 -38.38
CA ASN A 34 -40.30 29.88 -39.10
C ASN A 34 -39.33 28.68 -39.02
N GLY A 35 -39.77 27.53 -38.50
CA GLY A 35 -39.01 26.28 -38.43
C GLY A 35 -38.05 26.14 -37.23
N TYR A 36 -37.84 27.20 -36.44
CA TYR A 36 -36.95 27.17 -35.27
C TYR A 36 -37.61 26.56 -34.03
N ARG A 37 -36.83 25.83 -33.23
CA ARG A 37 -37.24 25.36 -31.90
C ARG A 37 -37.35 26.53 -30.92
N ALA A 38 -38.45 26.61 -30.17
CA ALA A 38 -38.68 27.62 -29.15
C ALA A 38 -38.69 27.01 -27.75
N TYR A 39 -37.65 27.31 -26.98
CA TYR A 39 -37.50 26.84 -25.60
C TYR A 39 -38.13 27.82 -24.61
N GLU A 40 -38.68 27.30 -23.53
CA GLU A 40 -39.37 28.04 -22.48
C GLU A 40 -38.68 27.85 -21.12
N LEU A 41 -39.14 28.55 -20.08
CA LEU A 41 -38.55 28.47 -18.75
C LEU A 41 -38.47 27.03 -18.19
N PRO A 42 -39.46 26.14 -18.40
CA PRO A 42 -39.37 24.74 -17.97
C PRO A 42 -38.18 23.99 -18.58
N ASP A 43 -37.82 24.28 -19.84
CA ASP A 43 -36.66 23.65 -20.50
C ASP A 43 -35.35 24.09 -19.83
N LEU A 44 -35.26 25.37 -19.48
CA LEU A 44 -34.12 25.90 -18.74
C LEU A 44 -33.99 25.26 -17.35
N ILE A 45 -35.09 25.18 -16.60
CA ILE A 45 -35.09 24.55 -15.27
C ILE A 45 -34.68 23.08 -15.38
N ARG A 46 -35.19 22.36 -16.37
CA ARG A 46 -34.82 20.96 -16.63
C ARG A 46 -33.34 20.82 -16.94
N LEU A 47 -32.77 21.67 -17.79
CA LEU A 47 -31.33 21.67 -18.10
C LEU A 47 -30.47 21.97 -16.88
N LEU A 48 -30.87 22.94 -16.05
CA LEU A 48 -30.16 23.27 -14.82
C LEU A 48 -30.18 22.10 -13.83
N ARG A 49 -31.30 21.38 -13.73
CA ARG A 49 -31.42 20.19 -12.88
C ARG A 49 -30.57 19.01 -13.37
N ILE A 50 -30.57 18.73 -14.68
CA ILE A 50 -29.67 17.73 -15.28
C ILE A 50 -28.22 18.07 -14.98
N ARG A 51 -27.83 19.34 -15.13
CA ARG A 51 -26.45 19.79 -14.86
C ARG A 51 -26.09 19.64 -13.38
N TRP A 52 -27.00 19.97 -12.47
CA TRP A 52 -26.77 19.81 -11.04
C TRP A 52 -26.56 18.34 -10.65
N LEU A 53 -27.39 17.42 -11.16
CA LEU A 53 -27.25 15.98 -10.94
C LEU A 53 -25.95 15.43 -11.56
N ALA A 54 -25.63 15.83 -12.79
CA ALA A 54 -24.39 15.41 -13.45
C ALA A 54 -23.14 15.94 -12.73
N ALA A 55 -23.21 17.16 -12.17
CA ALA A 55 -22.12 17.73 -11.36
C ALA A 55 -21.94 17.01 -10.03
N ALA A 56 -22.98 16.33 -9.52
CA ALA A 56 -22.90 15.46 -8.36
C ALA A 56 -22.33 14.06 -8.66
N GLY A 57 -21.89 13.80 -9.89
CA GLY A 57 -21.31 12.51 -10.29
C GLY A 57 -22.32 11.47 -10.77
N ILE A 58 -23.61 11.82 -10.86
CA ILE A 58 -24.65 10.89 -11.29
C ILE A 58 -24.52 10.64 -12.81
N PRO A 59 -24.45 9.38 -13.26
CA PRO A 59 -24.41 9.05 -14.68
C PRO A 59 -25.64 9.59 -15.43
N LEU A 60 -25.44 10.10 -16.64
CA LEU A 60 -26.53 10.67 -17.46
C LEU A 60 -27.68 9.67 -17.71
N GLY A 61 -27.41 8.36 -17.71
CA GLY A 61 -28.43 7.32 -17.81
C GLY A 61 -29.38 7.30 -16.61
N SER A 62 -28.84 7.32 -15.39
CA SER A 62 -29.63 7.35 -14.15
C SER A 62 -30.39 8.68 -13.97
N ILE A 63 -29.85 9.80 -14.49
CA ILE A 63 -30.54 11.10 -14.46
C ILE A 63 -31.91 11.04 -15.15
N ALA A 64 -32.07 10.26 -16.22
CA ALA A 64 -33.36 10.11 -16.89
C ALA A 64 -34.41 9.54 -15.92
N THR A 65 -34.07 8.42 -15.28
CA THR A 65 -34.90 7.73 -14.28
C THR A 65 -35.25 8.63 -13.11
N ILE A 66 -34.29 9.37 -12.56
CA ILE A 66 -34.48 10.33 -11.45
C ILE A 66 -35.48 11.44 -11.82
N MET A 67 -35.39 11.92 -13.05
CA MET A 67 -36.24 13.01 -13.54
C MET A 67 -37.66 12.52 -13.86
N GLU A 68 -37.85 11.23 -14.10
CA GLU A 68 -39.14 10.58 -14.34
C GLU A 68 -39.82 10.15 -13.03
N SER A 69 -39.07 9.56 -12.09
CA SER A 69 -39.59 9.22 -10.74
C SER A 69 -39.99 10.45 -9.94
N ALA A 70 -39.33 11.61 -10.14
CA ALA A 70 -39.79 12.87 -9.54
C ALA A 70 -41.17 13.37 -10.06
N ARG A 71 -41.71 12.77 -11.15
CA ARG A 71 -43.02 13.10 -11.73
C ARG A 71 -44.12 12.08 -11.39
N ALA A 72 -43.75 10.86 -10.98
CA ALA A 72 -44.67 9.78 -10.64
C ALA A 72 -44.48 9.44 -9.14
N GLU A 73 -45.56 9.38 -8.36
CA GLU A 73 -45.50 9.08 -6.92
C GLU A 73 -45.12 7.61 -6.59
N GLY A 74 -44.27 6.96 -7.39
CA GLY A 74 -43.89 5.55 -7.24
C GLY A 74 -42.45 5.26 -7.65
N ASP A 75 -41.78 4.45 -6.83
CA ASP A 75 -40.38 4.00 -6.85
C ASP A 75 -39.30 5.05 -6.57
N THR A 76 -39.15 5.36 -5.28
CA THR A 76 -38.02 6.13 -4.71
C THR A 76 -36.86 5.26 -4.22
N ASP A 77 -37.01 3.93 -4.22
CA ASP A 77 -36.06 3.00 -3.57
C ASP A 77 -34.75 2.88 -4.37
N ASP A 78 -34.83 2.64 -5.69
CA ASP A 78 -33.67 2.47 -6.58
C ASP A 78 -32.72 3.68 -6.60
N LEU A 79 -33.25 4.90 -6.40
CA LEU A 79 -32.43 6.12 -6.37
C LEU A 79 -31.64 6.26 -5.06
N GLY A 80 -32.24 5.86 -3.93
CA GLY A 80 -31.54 5.89 -2.64
C GLY A 80 -30.32 4.98 -2.67
N ASP A 81 -30.49 3.78 -3.24
CA ASP A 81 -29.42 2.79 -3.38
C ASP A 81 -28.32 3.25 -4.34
N ASP A 82 -28.67 3.75 -5.53
CA ASP A 82 -27.70 4.28 -6.50
C ASP A 82 -26.86 5.43 -5.91
N LEU A 83 -27.50 6.35 -5.18
CA LEU A 83 -26.79 7.46 -4.51
C LEU A 83 -25.88 6.97 -3.39
N THR A 84 -26.31 5.96 -2.63
CA THR A 84 -25.50 5.35 -1.57
C THR A 84 -24.24 4.73 -2.14
N VAL A 85 -24.35 3.96 -3.23
CA VAL A 85 -23.19 3.37 -3.92
C VAL A 85 -22.21 4.44 -4.43
N LEU A 86 -22.71 5.56 -4.98
CA LEU A 86 -21.85 6.67 -5.42
C LEU A 86 -21.14 7.35 -4.24
N ILE A 87 -21.84 7.56 -3.12
CA ILE A 87 -21.26 8.13 -1.90
C ILE A 87 -20.17 7.21 -1.36
N ASP A 88 -20.46 5.92 -1.21
CA ASP A 88 -19.50 4.91 -0.72
C ASP A 88 -18.23 4.88 -1.60
N GLY A 89 -18.40 4.99 -2.91
CA GLY A 89 -17.27 5.08 -3.85
C GLY A 89 -16.42 6.33 -3.66
N ILE A 90 -17.05 7.49 -3.41
CA ILE A 90 -16.35 8.75 -3.11
C ILE A 90 -15.63 8.66 -1.78
N ASP A 91 -16.27 8.12 -0.75
CA ASP A 91 -15.68 7.97 0.58
C ASP A 91 -14.47 7.03 0.55
N ALA A 92 -14.57 5.90 -0.17
CA ALA A 92 -13.43 5.01 -0.38
C ALA A 92 -12.25 5.70 -1.10
N GLU A 93 -12.54 6.56 -2.09
CA GLU A 93 -11.52 7.34 -2.80
C GLU A 93 -10.91 8.42 -1.89
N LEU A 94 -11.71 9.07 -1.05
CA LEU A 94 -11.23 10.03 -0.04
C LEU A 94 -10.31 9.36 0.98
N ASP A 95 -10.66 8.17 1.46
CA ASP A 95 -9.83 7.40 2.38
C ASP A 95 -8.50 7.01 1.72
N ARG A 96 -8.54 6.54 0.47
CA ARG A 96 -7.34 6.20 -0.31
C ARG A 96 -6.42 7.41 -0.49
N LEU A 97 -6.98 8.55 -0.88
CA LEU A 97 -6.24 9.81 -1.05
C LEU A 97 -5.74 10.36 0.30
N GLY A 98 -6.51 10.20 1.36
CA GLY A 98 -6.13 10.54 2.73
C GLY A 98 -4.91 9.77 3.18
N GLY A 99 -4.90 8.44 2.97
CA GLY A 99 -3.76 7.58 3.23
C GLY A 99 -2.52 7.93 2.39
N GLN A 100 -2.69 8.23 1.10
CA GLN A 100 -1.59 8.70 0.26
C GLN A 100 -0.99 10.02 0.75
N ARG A 101 -1.85 10.97 1.13
CA ARG A 101 -1.45 12.27 1.67
C ARG A 101 -0.70 12.12 2.99
N LEU A 102 -1.09 11.18 3.86
CA LEU A 102 -0.39 10.90 5.11
C LEU A 102 1.02 10.36 4.85
N ARG A 103 1.15 9.33 4.01
CA ARG A 103 2.48 8.77 3.63
C ARG A 103 3.42 9.82 3.04
N LEU A 104 2.91 10.67 2.13
CA LEU A 104 3.72 11.75 1.56
C LEU A 104 4.19 12.78 2.59
N ARG A 105 3.40 13.03 3.65
CA ARG A 105 3.85 13.88 4.76
C ARG A 105 4.97 13.23 5.54
N GLU A 106 4.82 11.97 5.92
CA GLU A 106 5.83 11.24 6.68
C GLU A 106 7.17 11.21 5.93
N MET A 107 7.15 10.97 4.61
CA MET A 107 8.35 11.04 3.76
C MET A 107 8.96 12.45 3.73
N LEU A 108 8.13 13.49 3.66
CA LEU A 108 8.58 14.88 3.64
C LEU A 108 9.20 15.30 4.99
N ASP A 109 8.59 14.89 6.10
CA ASP A 109 9.06 15.19 7.45
C ASP A 109 10.37 14.45 7.73
N ALA A 110 10.48 13.18 7.36
CA ALA A 110 11.74 12.43 7.41
C ALA A 110 12.85 13.15 6.63
N HIS A 111 12.58 13.57 5.39
CA HIS A 111 13.54 14.30 4.58
C HIS A 111 13.99 15.63 5.21
N ARG A 112 13.05 16.40 5.77
CA ARG A 112 13.35 17.68 6.43
C ARG A 112 14.20 17.53 7.68
N GLU A 113 13.99 16.44 8.42
CA GLU A 113 14.74 16.12 9.63
C GLU A 113 16.08 15.42 9.34
N GLY A 114 16.41 15.19 8.05
CA GLY A 114 17.62 14.47 7.65
C GLY A 114 17.57 12.97 7.97
N ARG A 115 16.38 12.43 8.27
CA ARG A 115 16.15 11.00 8.50
C ARG A 115 16.01 10.26 7.16
N PRO A 116 16.34 8.96 7.12
CA PRO A 116 16.12 8.14 5.93
C PRO A 116 14.62 8.07 5.58
N VAL A 117 14.32 8.21 4.29
CA VAL A 117 12.99 7.90 3.76
C VAL A 117 12.93 6.40 3.51
N SER A 118 12.18 5.68 4.35
CA SER A 118 12.12 4.22 4.37
C SER A 118 10.68 3.76 4.61
N PRO A 119 10.28 2.57 4.12
CA PRO A 119 9.02 1.93 4.51
C PRO A 119 9.03 1.38 5.94
N LEU A 120 10.19 1.34 6.61
CA LEU A 120 10.30 0.93 8.01
C LEU A 120 9.72 1.99 8.96
N PRO A 121 9.29 1.59 10.17
CA PRO A 121 9.04 2.53 11.25
C PRO A 121 10.24 3.46 11.46
N ALA A 122 9.95 4.73 11.77
CA ALA A 122 10.93 5.81 11.85
C ALA A 122 12.17 5.45 12.69
N ASP A 123 11.96 4.92 13.88
CA ASP A 123 13.04 4.60 14.82
C ASP A 123 13.91 3.45 14.32
N LEU A 124 13.30 2.44 13.69
CA LEU A 124 14.03 1.34 13.08
C LEU A 124 14.87 1.80 11.88
N ALA A 125 14.29 2.66 11.04
CA ALA A 125 15.00 3.22 9.89
C ALA A 125 16.22 4.04 10.34
N VAL A 126 16.06 4.85 11.39
CA VAL A 126 17.17 5.62 12.00
C VAL A 126 18.22 4.68 12.57
N ALA A 127 17.83 3.64 13.32
CA ALA A 127 18.76 2.68 13.90
C ALA A 127 19.61 1.97 12.85
N PHE A 128 19.02 1.55 11.72
CA PHE A 128 19.77 0.99 10.59
C PHE A 128 20.69 2.02 9.93
N ALA A 129 20.24 3.26 9.72
CA ALA A 129 21.07 4.31 9.13
C ALA A 129 22.30 4.63 10.01
N GLU A 130 22.12 4.71 11.33
CA GLU A 130 23.22 4.86 12.29
C GLU A 130 24.17 3.67 12.26
N LEU A 131 23.63 2.44 12.29
CA LEU A 131 24.40 1.20 12.24
C LEU A 131 25.29 1.11 10.98
N ILE A 132 24.69 1.38 9.81
CA ILE A 132 25.37 1.33 8.51
C ILE A 132 26.44 2.43 8.39
N SER A 133 26.12 3.65 8.83
CA SER A 133 27.04 4.79 8.74
C SER A 133 28.22 4.70 9.70
N ALA A 134 28.02 4.08 10.89
CA ALA A 134 29.07 3.89 11.88
C ALA A 134 30.01 2.71 11.57
N GLU A 135 29.60 1.76 10.72
CA GLU A 135 30.42 0.60 10.38
C GLU A 135 31.56 1.00 9.42
N GLY A 136 32.80 0.70 9.81
CA GLY A 136 34.00 1.03 9.05
C GLY A 136 34.34 0.00 7.98
N ASP A 137 34.11 -1.29 8.27
CA ASP A 137 34.41 -2.38 7.33
C ASP A 137 33.36 -2.46 6.20
N PRO A 138 33.77 -2.30 4.92
CA PRO A 138 32.84 -2.35 3.79
C PRO A 138 32.12 -3.69 3.63
N ARG A 139 32.70 -4.81 4.08
CA ARG A 139 32.03 -6.12 3.98
C ARG A 139 30.89 -6.21 4.99
N THR A 140 31.16 -5.89 6.24
CA THR A 140 30.15 -5.84 7.29
C THR A 140 29.05 -4.82 6.97
N ARG A 141 29.42 -3.63 6.45
CA ARG A 141 28.43 -2.62 6.03
C ARG A 141 27.42 -3.15 5.02
N ARG A 142 27.88 -3.93 4.03
CA ARG A 142 26.98 -4.55 3.03
C ARG A 142 26.02 -5.54 3.65
N GLU A 143 26.43 -6.28 4.68
CA GLU A 143 25.51 -7.19 5.40
C GLU A 143 24.43 -6.41 6.14
N PHE A 144 24.76 -5.26 6.76
CA PHE A 144 23.75 -4.40 7.38
C PHE A 144 22.81 -3.74 6.36
N GLU A 145 23.31 -3.32 5.20
CA GLU A 145 22.49 -2.83 4.09
C GLU A 145 21.51 -3.90 3.63
N ARG A 146 21.99 -5.15 3.47
CA ARG A 146 21.16 -6.28 3.05
C ARG A 146 20.12 -6.67 4.08
N GLU A 147 20.50 -6.63 5.37
CA GLU A 147 19.56 -6.85 6.47
C GLU A 147 18.46 -5.79 6.44
N ARG A 148 18.81 -4.50 6.37
CA ARG A 148 17.83 -3.41 6.21
C ARG A 148 16.90 -3.67 5.02
N ASP A 149 17.43 -4.05 3.86
CA ASP A 149 16.63 -4.31 2.66
C ASP A 149 15.64 -5.47 2.85
N ALA A 150 16.01 -6.50 3.61
CA ALA A 150 15.12 -7.60 3.97
C ALA A 150 13.97 -7.12 4.88
N TRP A 151 14.27 -6.26 5.85
CA TRP A 151 13.25 -5.63 6.69
C TRP A 151 12.33 -4.70 5.89
N GLU A 152 12.87 -3.92 4.95
CA GLU A 152 12.09 -3.04 4.08
C GLU A 152 11.14 -3.83 3.17
N LEU A 153 11.62 -4.96 2.62
CA LEU A 153 10.78 -5.86 1.84
C LEU A 153 9.59 -6.38 2.66
N LEU A 154 9.83 -6.77 3.92
CA LEU A 154 8.79 -7.24 4.83
C LEU A 154 7.76 -6.15 5.19
N ALA A 155 8.21 -4.90 5.31
CA ALA A 155 7.32 -3.76 5.52
C ALA A 155 6.46 -3.47 4.28
N VAL A 156 7.07 -3.50 3.09
CA VAL A 156 6.38 -3.24 1.81
C VAL A 156 5.38 -4.34 1.46
N SER A 157 5.67 -5.60 1.79
CA SER A 157 4.73 -6.70 1.57
C SER A 157 3.48 -6.62 2.45
N GLY A 158 3.52 -5.82 3.52
CA GLY A 158 2.44 -5.71 4.51
C GLY A 158 2.27 -6.97 5.36
N THR A 159 3.24 -7.88 5.36
CA THR A 159 3.16 -9.17 6.06
C THR A 159 3.90 -9.17 7.40
N GLY A 160 4.68 -8.13 7.71
CA GLY A 160 5.34 -7.99 9.01
C GLY A 160 4.37 -7.51 10.10
N PRO A 161 4.18 -8.25 11.22
CA PRO A 161 3.45 -7.74 12.38
C PRO A 161 4.15 -6.49 12.95
N SER A 162 3.39 -5.50 13.43
CA SER A 162 3.97 -4.28 14.03
C SER A 162 4.92 -4.62 15.19
N ALA A 163 4.53 -5.60 16.02
CA ALA A 163 5.32 -6.08 17.15
C ALA A 163 6.73 -6.55 16.73
N LEU A 164 6.88 -7.09 15.51
CA LEU A 164 8.16 -7.56 15.00
C LEU A 164 9.12 -6.38 14.76
N PHE A 165 8.62 -5.30 14.15
CA PHE A 165 9.40 -4.08 13.96
C PHE A 165 9.72 -3.39 15.28
N ASP A 166 8.80 -3.44 16.26
CA ASP A 166 9.04 -2.91 17.60
C ASP A 166 10.15 -3.68 18.34
N ALA A 167 10.18 -5.01 18.21
CA ALA A 167 11.27 -5.82 18.76
C ALA A 167 12.61 -5.51 18.09
N ALA A 168 12.65 -5.40 16.77
CA ALA A 168 13.87 -5.02 16.05
C ALA A 168 14.37 -3.63 16.47
N THR A 169 13.45 -2.68 16.63
CA THR A 169 13.77 -1.33 17.12
C THR A 169 14.40 -1.39 18.51
N ARG A 170 13.83 -2.18 19.44
CA ARG A 170 14.39 -2.36 20.79
C ARG A 170 15.80 -2.96 20.75
N VAL A 171 16.01 -4.03 19.98
CA VAL A 171 17.31 -4.70 19.87
C VAL A 171 18.38 -3.77 19.31
N LEU A 172 18.06 -2.99 18.28
CA LEU A 172 19.03 -2.08 17.66
C LEU A 172 19.22 -0.77 18.43
N SER A 173 18.25 -0.37 19.26
CA SER A 173 18.36 0.84 20.09
C SER A 173 19.09 0.58 21.42
N ASP A 174 19.05 -0.65 21.93
CA ASP A 174 19.78 -1.05 23.13
C ASP A 174 21.29 -1.19 22.86
N PRO A 175 22.19 -0.45 23.54
CA PRO A 175 23.61 -0.47 23.23
C PRO A 175 24.27 -1.84 23.36
N ASP A 176 23.89 -2.63 24.36
CA ASP A 176 24.49 -3.94 24.66
C ASP A 176 24.03 -4.97 23.61
N SER A 177 22.73 -5.02 23.34
CA SER A 177 22.16 -5.90 22.30
C SER A 177 22.68 -5.53 20.91
N ARG A 178 22.74 -4.24 20.59
CA ARG A 178 23.32 -3.74 19.34
C ARG A 178 24.78 -4.16 19.19
N ALA A 179 25.59 -4.07 20.26
CA ALA A 179 26.99 -4.49 20.21
C ALA A 179 27.13 -5.99 19.92
N VAL A 180 26.25 -6.83 20.48
CA VAL A 180 26.19 -8.27 20.18
C VAL A 180 25.84 -8.50 18.71
N VAL A 181 24.78 -7.86 18.20
CA VAL A 181 24.37 -7.96 16.79
C VAL A 181 25.51 -7.56 15.86
N ILE A 182 26.17 -6.43 16.11
CA ILE A 182 27.32 -5.98 15.32
C ILE A 182 28.43 -7.04 15.31
N GLY A 183 28.76 -7.62 16.46
CA GLY A 183 29.78 -8.66 16.55
C GLY A 183 29.45 -9.90 15.73
N LEU A 184 28.19 -10.33 15.73
CA LEU A 184 27.73 -11.47 14.93
C LEU A 184 27.79 -11.17 13.43
N TYR A 185 27.34 -9.99 13.00
CA TYR A 185 27.37 -9.60 11.59
C TYR A 185 28.80 -9.41 11.06
N ARG A 186 29.76 -8.96 11.89
CA ARG A 186 31.18 -8.92 11.51
C ARG A 186 31.75 -10.32 11.28
N ARG A 187 31.40 -11.29 12.14
CA ARG A 187 31.78 -12.71 11.95
C ARG A 187 31.13 -13.28 10.69
N PHE A 188 29.86 -12.96 10.45
CA PHE A 188 29.14 -13.36 9.25
C PHE A 188 29.77 -12.80 7.97
N ALA A 189 30.13 -11.51 7.96
CA ALA A 189 30.82 -10.86 6.84
C ALA A 189 32.23 -11.42 6.60
N ALA A 190 32.90 -11.92 7.64
CA ALA A 190 34.23 -12.54 7.51
C ALA A 190 34.18 -13.89 6.78
N LEU A 191 33.02 -14.54 6.69
CA LEU A 191 32.84 -15.81 5.97
C LEU A 191 32.77 -15.65 4.44
N VAL A 192 32.63 -14.42 3.93
CA VAL A 192 32.54 -14.18 2.47
C VAL A 192 33.75 -14.75 1.74
N GLY A 193 33.49 -15.69 0.83
CA GLY A 193 34.49 -16.40 0.03
C GLY A 193 35.21 -17.53 0.76
N ALA A 194 34.84 -17.85 2.00
CA ALA A 194 35.41 -18.96 2.74
C ALA A 194 34.91 -20.31 2.20
N ASP A 195 35.76 -21.34 2.28
CA ASP A 195 35.34 -22.72 2.04
C ASP A 195 34.51 -23.23 3.24
N PRO A 196 33.24 -23.63 3.06
CA PRO A 196 32.40 -24.10 4.16
C PRO A 196 32.99 -25.28 4.94
N ALA A 197 33.77 -26.15 4.29
CA ALA A 197 34.41 -27.28 4.96
C ALA A 197 35.51 -26.82 5.93
N ALA A 198 36.31 -25.84 5.51
CA ALA A 198 37.38 -25.26 6.32
C ALA A 198 36.84 -24.36 7.44
N ALA A 199 35.74 -23.64 7.18
CA ALA A 199 35.11 -22.73 8.14
C ALA A 199 34.06 -23.39 9.04
N LYS A 200 33.92 -24.72 9.03
CA LYS A 200 32.82 -25.44 9.69
C LYS A 200 32.61 -25.06 11.16
N GLN A 201 33.68 -24.96 11.94
CA GLN A 201 33.60 -24.63 13.36
C GLN A 201 33.08 -23.20 13.60
N GLU A 202 33.51 -22.25 12.78
CA GLU A 202 33.04 -20.87 12.84
C GLU A 202 31.58 -20.76 12.42
N ILE A 203 31.19 -21.47 11.35
CA ILE A 203 29.80 -21.55 10.88
C ILE A 203 28.88 -22.13 11.97
N ASP A 204 29.29 -23.21 12.65
CA ASP A 204 28.51 -23.82 13.73
C ASP A 204 28.33 -22.88 14.92
N SER A 205 29.43 -22.26 15.38
CA SER A 205 29.40 -21.32 16.49
C SER A 205 28.58 -20.07 16.18
N LEU A 206 28.70 -19.53 14.96
CA LEU A 206 27.96 -18.35 14.54
C LEU A 206 26.46 -18.65 14.40
N ALA A 207 26.10 -19.81 13.82
CA ALA A 207 24.71 -20.22 13.71
C ALA A 207 24.06 -20.43 15.08
N GLU A 208 24.76 -21.00 16.06
CA GLU A 208 24.27 -21.12 17.43
C GLU A 208 24.04 -19.76 18.09
N ALA A 209 25.00 -18.84 17.94
CA ALA A 209 24.89 -17.50 18.52
C ALA A 209 23.76 -16.67 17.89
N LEU A 210 23.60 -16.72 16.56
CA LEU A 210 22.50 -16.06 15.85
C LEU A 210 21.14 -16.64 16.27
N ALA A 211 21.01 -17.97 16.30
CA ALA A 211 19.77 -18.62 16.73
C ALA A 211 19.41 -18.27 18.17
N SER A 212 20.39 -18.18 19.07
CA SER A 212 20.16 -17.79 20.47
C SER A 212 19.64 -16.36 20.60
N VAL A 213 20.20 -15.40 19.84
CA VAL A 213 19.69 -14.02 19.82
C VAL A 213 18.28 -13.98 19.25
N ILE A 214 18.02 -14.67 18.13
CA ILE A 214 16.69 -14.70 17.51
C ILE A 214 15.65 -15.30 18.48
N ALA A 215 15.95 -16.44 19.09
CA ALA A 215 15.06 -17.09 20.04
C ALA A 215 14.80 -16.22 21.29
N ARG A 216 15.80 -15.47 21.77
CA ARG A 216 15.65 -14.61 22.94
C ARG A 216 14.80 -13.37 22.65
N GLU A 217 15.06 -12.71 21.52
CA GLU A 217 14.45 -11.41 21.20
C GLU A 217 13.12 -11.53 20.45
N TYR A 218 12.94 -12.63 19.72
CA TYR A 218 11.78 -12.86 18.84
C TYR A 218 11.06 -14.20 19.10
N GLY A 219 11.48 -15.00 20.08
CA GLY A 219 10.93 -16.35 20.31
C GLY A 219 9.42 -16.41 20.47
N ASP A 220 8.84 -15.47 21.21
CA ASP A 220 7.38 -15.40 21.40
C ASP A 220 6.63 -15.01 20.12
N MET A 221 7.29 -14.32 19.17
CA MET A 221 6.69 -13.91 17.89
C MET A 221 6.91 -14.92 16.76
N VAL A 222 8.03 -15.62 16.77
CA VAL A 222 8.30 -16.74 15.85
C VAL A 222 7.20 -17.80 15.95
N LEU A 223 6.73 -18.10 17.17
CA LEU A 223 5.62 -19.02 17.42
C LEU A 223 4.26 -18.50 16.91
N ILE A 224 4.04 -17.19 16.88
CA ILE A 224 2.78 -16.59 16.40
C ILE A 224 2.69 -16.62 14.87
N VAL A 225 3.81 -16.54 14.16
CA VAL A 225 3.85 -16.64 12.69
C VAL A 225 3.54 -18.07 12.23
N GLU A 226 3.97 -19.11 12.96
CA GLU A 226 3.62 -20.51 12.69
C GLU A 226 2.11 -20.79 12.86
N ASP A 227 1.48 -20.26 13.92
CA ASP A 227 0.01 -20.41 14.11
C ASP A 227 -0.82 -19.65 13.05
N ALA A 228 -0.25 -18.58 12.46
CA ALA A 228 -0.89 -17.80 11.41
C ALA A 228 -0.83 -18.46 10.01
N GLU A 229 0.03 -19.47 9.80
CA GLU A 229 0.05 -20.27 8.55
C GLU A 229 -1.29 -20.98 8.28
N SER A 230 -2.11 -21.16 9.32
CA SER A 230 -3.46 -21.74 9.25
C SER A 230 -4.52 -20.82 8.61
N ALA A 231 -4.31 -19.49 8.59
CA ALA A 231 -5.38 -18.53 8.32
C ALA A 231 -5.23 -17.65 7.06
N ALA A 232 -4.10 -17.71 6.33
CA ALA A 232 -3.95 -17.01 5.05
C ALA A 232 -3.00 -17.77 4.11
N PRO A 233 -3.22 -17.77 2.78
CA PRO A 233 -2.25 -18.28 1.81
C PRO A 233 -1.09 -17.28 1.64
N MET A 234 -0.54 -16.78 2.73
CA MET A 234 0.42 -15.67 2.79
C MET A 234 1.77 -16.17 3.28
N VAL A 235 2.80 -15.77 2.52
CA VAL A 235 4.22 -16.09 2.69
C VAL A 235 4.61 -17.49 2.20
N ARG A 236 4.44 -17.74 0.89
CA ARG A 236 5.56 -18.42 0.22
C ARG A 236 6.80 -17.54 0.40
N PRO A 237 7.96 -18.08 0.78
CA PRO A 237 9.17 -17.28 0.79
C PRO A 237 9.33 -16.66 -0.61
N MET A 238 9.25 -15.33 -0.71
CA MET A 238 9.38 -14.60 -1.98
C MET A 238 10.75 -14.86 -2.62
N MET A 239 11.73 -15.29 -1.82
CA MET A 239 13.07 -15.70 -2.20
C MET A 239 13.56 -16.85 -1.32
N THR A 240 14.36 -17.74 -1.89
CA THR A 240 15.08 -18.79 -1.13
C THR A 240 16.25 -18.21 -0.35
N VAL A 241 16.76 -18.95 0.64
CA VAL A 241 17.96 -18.57 1.41
C VAL A 241 19.17 -18.33 0.49
N ALA A 242 19.30 -19.11 -0.59
CA ALA A 242 20.38 -18.98 -1.56
C ALA A 242 20.25 -17.74 -2.46
N GLU A 243 19.02 -17.27 -2.71
CA GLU A 243 18.78 -16.01 -3.42
C GLU A 243 19.07 -14.81 -2.52
N LEU A 244 18.80 -14.93 -1.22
CA LEU A 244 19.13 -13.89 -0.24
C LEU A 244 20.64 -13.85 0.04
N VAL A 245 21.28 -15.01 0.22
CA VAL A 245 22.72 -15.20 0.47
C VAL A 245 23.38 -16.03 -0.63
N PRO A 246 24.02 -15.40 -1.63
CA PRO A 246 24.71 -16.16 -2.68
C PRO A 246 26.03 -16.80 -2.20
N ASP A 247 26.63 -16.30 -1.11
CA ASP A 247 27.86 -16.89 -0.57
C ASP A 247 27.59 -18.24 0.12
N ARG A 248 28.42 -19.25 -0.18
CA ARG A 248 28.19 -20.63 0.27
C ARG A 248 28.37 -20.80 1.77
N ALA A 249 29.37 -20.15 2.37
CA ALA A 249 29.65 -20.29 3.80
C ALA A 249 28.60 -19.55 4.62
N GLN A 250 28.21 -18.36 4.19
CA GLN A 250 27.13 -17.59 4.81
C GLN A 250 25.77 -18.29 4.65
N CYS A 251 25.48 -18.88 3.49
CA CYS A 251 24.25 -19.65 3.26
C CYS A 251 24.15 -20.84 4.23
N GLU A 252 25.25 -21.57 4.44
CA GLU A 252 25.32 -22.66 5.42
C GLU A 252 25.02 -22.20 6.86
N VAL A 253 25.46 -20.99 7.25
CA VAL A 253 25.10 -20.40 8.55
C VAL A 253 23.59 -20.23 8.65
N LEU A 254 22.93 -19.59 7.67
CA LEU A 254 21.49 -19.36 7.72
C LEU A 254 20.69 -20.66 7.73
N MET A 255 21.09 -21.64 6.91
CA MET A 255 20.46 -22.97 6.92
C MET A 255 20.54 -23.63 8.29
N ARG A 256 21.67 -23.49 8.99
CA ARG A 256 21.87 -24.01 10.35
C ARG A 256 21.14 -23.22 11.43
N VAL A 257 20.90 -21.92 11.21
CA VAL A 257 20.05 -21.08 12.08
C VAL A 257 18.59 -21.53 11.96
N LEU A 258 18.07 -21.64 10.73
CA LEU A 258 16.70 -22.08 10.47
C LEU A 258 16.44 -23.47 11.08
N ALA A 259 17.35 -24.42 10.89
CA ALA A 259 17.26 -25.75 11.49
C ALA A 259 17.22 -25.72 13.02
N ARG A 260 17.93 -24.79 13.67
CA ARG A 260 17.92 -24.62 15.14
C ARG A 260 16.64 -23.97 15.65
N LEU A 261 16.01 -23.13 14.84
CA LEU A 261 14.74 -22.47 15.15
C LEU A 261 13.52 -23.34 14.80
N GLY A 262 13.72 -24.54 14.25
CA GLY A 262 12.63 -25.43 13.83
C GLY A 262 12.00 -25.06 12.48
N MET A 263 12.58 -24.11 11.75
CA MET A 263 12.03 -23.60 10.49
C MET A 263 12.53 -24.42 9.29
N SER A 264 11.62 -24.78 8.39
CA SER A 264 11.95 -25.47 7.13
C SER A 264 12.43 -24.45 6.07
N PRO A 265 13.60 -24.64 5.45
CA PRO A 265 14.17 -23.68 4.50
C PRO A 265 13.37 -23.54 3.19
N ASP A 266 12.49 -24.50 2.87
CA ASP A 266 11.71 -24.54 1.63
C ASP A 266 10.19 -24.30 1.84
N GLY A 267 9.76 -23.90 3.04
CA GLY A 267 8.34 -23.68 3.33
C GLY A 267 7.47 -24.94 3.19
N ALA A 268 8.09 -26.12 3.18
CA ALA A 268 7.41 -27.40 3.27
C ALA A 268 7.47 -27.87 4.73
N THR A 269 6.33 -27.75 5.42
CA THR A 269 6.02 -28.54 6.61
C THR A 269 5.99 -30.03 6.23
N PRO A 270 6.53 -30.95 7.06
CA PRO A 270 6.44 -32.39 6.80
C PRO A 270 5.00 -32.93 6.77
#